data_AF-A0A2D7XE53-F1
#
_entry.id   AF-A0A2D7XE53-F1
#
_cell.length_a   1.000
_cell.length_b   1.000
_cell.length_c   1.000
_cell.angle_alpha   90.00
_cell.angle_beta   90.00
_cell.angle_gamma   90.00
#
_symmetry.space_group_name_H-M   'P 1'
#
loop_
_entity.id
_entity.type
_entity.pdbx_description
1 polymer ?
#
loop_
_entity_poly.entity_id
_entity_poly.type
_entity_poly.pdbx_seq_one_letter_code
_entity_poly.pdbx_strand_id
1 'polypeptide(L)' 'MTEKPPQPIARLQHVQPGQRVILVDDQIERVLLKTDRWYGYFDGMKASLCHPVNPASMVFGEGGWRVKESEK' A
#
# COMPACT_ATOMS: atom_id res chain seq x y z
N MET A 1 23.08 -18.37 -2.74
CA MET A 1 21.70 -17.86 -2.76
C MET A 1 21.72 -16.56 -1.98
N THR A 2 21.52 -15.42 -2.61
CA THR A 2 21.54 -14.12 -1.91
C THR A 2 20.23 -14.00 -1.16
N GLU A 3 20.20 -14.46 0.09
CA GLU A 3 19.06 -14.25 0.99
C GLU A 3 18.91 -12.75 1.19
N LYS A 4 17.95 -12.15 0.45
CA LYS A 4 17.58 -10.77 0.69
C LYS A 4 17.10 -10.69 2.14
N PRO A 5 17.57 -9.73 2.94
CA PRO A 5 17.07 -9.55 4.29
C PRO A 5 15.54 -9.43 4.26
N PRO A 6 14.84 -9.95 5.30
CA PRO A 6 13.38 -9.90 5.34
C PRO A 6 12.92 -8.45 5.21
N GLN A 7 12.14 -8.17 4.18
CA GLN A 7 11.59 -6.85 3.95
C GLN A 7 10.47 -6.59 4.97
N PRO A 8 10.35 -5.36 5.51
CA PRO A 8 9.23 -5.02 6.38
C PRO A 8 7.90 -5.18 5.64
N ILE A 9 6.79 -5.40 6.35
CA ILE A 9 5.48 -5.55 5.73
C ILE A 9 5.06 -4.22 5.07
N ALA A 10 4.66 -4.26 3.81
CA ALA A 10 4.05 -3.13 3.12
C ALA A 10 2.69 -2.81 3.75
N ARG A 11 2.49 -1.54 4.13
CA ARG A 11 1.29 -1.07 4.83
C ARG A 11 0.67 0.13 4.13
N LEU A 12 -0.62 0.35 4.36
CA LEU A 12 -1.37 1.45 3.76
C LEU A 12 -0.82 2.84 4.11
N GLN A 13 -0.14 3.01 5.25
CA GLN A 13 0.52 4.27 5.63
C GLN A 13 1.56 4.77 4.61
N HIS A 14 2.05 3.90 3.74
CA HIS A 14 3.03 4.23 2.70
C HIS A 14 2.38 4.67 1.37
N VAL A 15 1.05 4.71 1.31
CA VAL A 15 0.26 5.05 0.14
C VAL A 15 -0.31 6.45 0.30
N GLN A 16 -0.21 7.26 -0.75
CA GLN A 16 -0.75 8.62 -0.79
C GLN A 16 -2.14 8.64 -1.44
N PRO A 17 -3.01 9.60 -1.06
CA PRO A 17 -4.26 9.84 -1.78
C PRO A 17 -4.03 10.01 -3.29
N GLY A 18 -4.89 9.39 -4.09
CA GLY A 18 -4.80 9.32 -5.55
C GLY A 18 -4.07 8.08 -6.08
N GLN A 19 -3.35 7.33 -5.23
CA GLN A 19 -2.64 6.13 -5.65
C GLN A 19 -3.53 4.88 -5.61
N ARG A 20 -3.23 3.93 -6.49
CA ARG A 20 -3.88 2.61 -6.56
C ARG A 20 -3.12 1.62 -5.67
N VAL A 21 -3.87 0.82 -4.92
CA VAL A 21 -3.32 -0.21 -4.03
C VAL A 21 -4.25 -1.41 -3.95
N ILE A 22 -3.69 -2.57 -3.65
CA ILE A 22 -4.44 -3.80 -3.38
C ILE A 22 -4.30 -4.11 -1.89
N LEU A 23 -5.40 -4.28 -1.15
CA LEU A 23 -5.36 -4.72 0.24
C LEU A 23 -5.16 -6.24 0.28
N VAL A 24 -4.46 -6.75 1.31
CA VAL A 24 -4.16 -8.19 1.38
C VAL A 24 -5.42 -9.04 1.55
N ASP A 25 -6.42 -8.54 2.28
CA ASP A 25 -7.61 -9.32 2.64
C ASP A 25 -8.63 -9.47 1.51
N ASP A 26 -8.76 -8.46 0.63
CA ASP A 26 -9.78 -8.47 -0.43
C ASP A 26 -9.21 -8.70 -1.83
N GLN A 27 -7.90 -8.54 -2.03
CA GLN A 27 -7.22 -8.68 -3.33
C GLN A 27 -7.85 -7.82 -4.45
N ILE A 28 -8.54 -6.73 -4.09
CA ILE A 28 -9.17 -5.81 -5.04
C ILE A 28 -8.30 -4.56 -5.16
N GLU A 29 -8.04 -4.13 -6.40
CA GLU A 29 -7.39 -2.84 -6.65
C GLU A 29 -8.36 -1.68 -6.32
N ARG A 30 -7.89 -0.74 -5.49
CA ARG A 30 -8.67 0.42 -5.07
C ARG A 30 -7.81 1.68 -5.14
N VAL A 31 -8.47 2.82 -5.39
CA VAL A 31 -7.85 4.15 -5.30
C VAL A 31 -8.02 4.67 -3.88
N LEU A 32 -6.92 4.98 -3.20
CA LEU A 32 -6.96 5.66 -1.91
C LEU A 32 -7.46 7.10 -2.12
N LEU A 33 -8.61 7.46 -1.57
CA LEU A 33 -9.23 8.77 -1.82
C LEU A 33 -8.73 9.84 -0.86
N LYS A 34 -8.61 9.48 0.42
CA LYS A 34 -8.14 10.37 1.49
C LYS A 34 -7.57 9.55 2.64
N THR A 35 -6.79 10.20 3.48
CA THR A 35 -6.30 9.66 4.74
C THR A 35 -6.61 10.60 5.88
N ASP A 36 -6.78 10.05 7.07
CA ASP A 36 -6.71 10.81 8.33
C ASP A 36 -5.55 10.26 9.19
N ARG A 37 -5.57 10.54 10.49
CA ARG A 37 -4.53 10.07 11.43
C ARG A 37 -4.46 8.52 11.54
N TRP A 38 -5.53 7.80 11.25
CA TRP A 38 -5.68 6.38 11.58
C TRP A 38 -6.14 5.51 10.41
N TYR A 39 -6.82 6.08 9.42
CA TYR A 39 -7.51 5.38 8.36
C TYR A 39 -7.21 5.96 6.99
N GLY A 40 -7.13 5.06 6.00
CA GLY A 40 -7.32 5.38 4.59
C GLY A 40 -8.76 5.10 4.18
N TYR A 41 -9.32 5.99 3.37
CA TYR A 41 -10.69 5.90 2.89
C TYR A 41 -10.70 5.60 1.40
N PHE A 42 -11.56 4.66 1.02
CA PHE A 42 -11.81 4.22 -0.34
C PHE A 42 -13.28 4.44 -0.67
N ASP A 43 -13.67 4.16 -1.91
CA ASP A 43 -15.09 4.15 -2.28
C ASP A 43 -15.82 3.02 -1.52
N GLY A 44 -16.81 3.40 -0.71
CA GLY A 44 -17.62 2.48 0.10
C GLY A 44 -16.95 1.84 1.32
N MET A 45 -15.67 2.11 1.62
CA MET A 45 -15.00 1.50 2.79
C MET A 45 -13.84 2.33 3.36
N LYS A 46 -13.33 1.91 4.51
CA LYS A 46 -12.07 2.42 5.10
C LYS A 46 -11.22 1.26 5.61
N ALA A 47 -9.90 1.46 5.64
CA ALA A 47 -8.95 0.53 6.23
C ALA A 47 -7.96 1.27 7.14
N SER A 48 -7.44 0.60 8.17
CA SER A 48 -6.42 1.19 9.04
C SER A 48 -5.16 1.52 8.24
N LEU A 49 -4.45 2.60 8.56
CA LEU A 49 -3.14 2.88 7.95
C LEU A 49 -2.09 1.78 8.24
N CYS A 50 -2.27 1.02 9.32
CA CYS A 50 -1.44 -0.15 9.62
C CYS A 50 -1.83 -1.40 8.81
N HIS A 51 -2.91 -1.35 8.03
CA HIS A 51 -3.41 -2.50 7.29
C HIS A 51 -2.40 -2.93 6.21
N PRO A 52 -2.09 -4.23 6.10
CA PRO A 52 -1.19 -4.74 5.08
C PRO A 52 -1.71 -4.48 3.67
N VAL A 53 -0.80 -4.13 2.77
CA VAL A 53 -1.09 -4.00 1.34
C VAL A 53 -0.30 -5.04 0.57
N ASN A 54 -0.81 -5.45 -0.58
CA ASN A 54 -0.19 -6.47 -1.39
C ASN A 54 1.16 -5.95 -1.93
N PRO A 55 2.29 -6.60 -1.58
CA PRO A 55 3.62 -6.16 -1.99
C PRO A 55 3.82 -6.19 -3.51
N ALA A 56 3.00 -6.93 -4.28
CA ALA A 56 3.05 -6.91 -5.74
C ALA A 56 2.72 -5.52 -6.33
N SER A 57 1.96 -4.70 -5.60
CA SER A 57 1.63 -3.32 -5.96
C SER A 57 2.60 -2.28 -5.39
N MET A 58 3.65 -2.72 -4.71
CA MET A 58 4.57 -1.87 -3.95
C MET A 58 6.02 -2.14 -4.35
N VAL A 59 6.88 -1.15 -4.14
CA VAL A 59 8.34 -1.25 -4.33
C VAL A 59 9.01 -0.82 -3.03
N PHE A 60 9.95 -1.64 -2.54
CA PHE A 60 10.80 -1.30 -1.41
C PHE A 60 12.12 -0.72 -1.93
N GLY A 61 12.46 0.50 -1.52
CA GLY A 61 13.67 1.19 -1.94
C GLY A 61 14.21 2.14 -0.87
N GLU A 62 15.03 3.09 -1.30
CA GLU A 62 15.55 4.13 -0.42
C GLU A 62 14.39 5.00 0.11
N GLY A 63 14.26 5.09 1.44
CA GLY A 63 13.12 5.74 2.11
C GLY A 63 11.93 4.82 2.43
N GLY A 64 12.00 3.53 2.08
CA GLY A 64 11.01 2.51 2.48
C GLY A 64 10.08 2.08 1.35
N TRP A 65 8.84 1.74 1.72
CA TRP A 65 7.81 1.30 0.79
C TRP A 65 7.19 2.47 0.03
N ARG A 66 6.95 2.27 -1.27
CA ARG A 66 6.17 3.17 -2.13
C ARG A 66 5.30 2.37 -3.10
N VAL A 67 4.22 2.97 -3.60
CA VAL A 67 3.40 2.36 -4.65
C VAL A 67 4.22 2.22 -5.93
N LYS A 68 4.05 1.09 -6.62
CA LYS A 68 4.64 0.90 -7.95
C LYS A 68 3.99 1.88 -8.92
N GLU A 69 4.79 2.70 -9.60
CA GLU A 69 4.28 3.54 -10.67
C GLU A 69 3.77 2.63 -11.79
N SER A 70 2.46 2.65 -12.04
CA SER A 70 1.90 2.03 -13.24
C SER A 70 2.29 2.90 -14.42
N GLU A 71 3.11 2.36 -15.34
CA GLU A 71 3.32 2.99 -16.65
C GLU A 71 1.94 3.27 -17.27
N LYS A 72 1.75 4.53 -17.63
CA LYS A 72 0.48 5.09 -18.12
C LYS A 72 0.28 4.79 -19.59
#